data_AF-A0A453H805-F1
#
_entry.id   AF-A0A453H805-F1
#
_cell.length_a   1.000
_cell.length_b   1.000
_cell.length_c   1.000
_cell.angle_alpha   90.00
_cell.angle_beta   90.00
_cell.angle_gamma   90.00
#
_symmetry.space_group_name_H-M   'P 1'
#
loop_
_entity.id
_entity.type
_entity.pdbx_description
1 polymer ?
#
loop_
_entity_poly.entity_id
_entity_poly.type
_entity_poly.pdbx_seq_one_letter_code
_entity_poly.pdbx_strand_id
1 'polypeptide(L)'
;MPARIVMTVWRILKTRQFLRPNAADLSDYGCFVVLALGVASLQMIDISLIYHVIRGQGTIKLYVVYNVLEIFDKLCQSFGEDVLQVLFNSAEGLSTCSTDRVTFELLRFLLDGAIAVLAFVVHSFVLLAQAITLSTCIIAHNNALLALLVSNNFAEIKSNVFKKVSKENLHNLVYYDIIERFHITAFLLFVLAQNILEAEGPWFDSFLIVC
;
A
#
# COMPACT_ATOMS: atom_id res chain seq x y z
N MET A 1 -5.90 14.71 9.23
CA MET A 1 -6.74 13.98 8.25
C MET A 1 -8.14 13.64 8.80
N PRO A 2 -8.34 12.93 9.94
CA PRO A 2 -9.70 12.59 10.40
C PRO A 2 -10.52 13.78 10.91
N ALA A 3 -9.87 14.76 11.56
CA ALA A 3 -10.57 15.93 12.12
C ALA A 3 -11.20 16.85 11.06
N ARG A 4 -10.63 16.90 9.85
CA ARG A 4 -11.15 17.75 8.75
C ARG A 4 -12.40 17.13 8.13
N ILE A 5 -12.41 15.82 7.91
CA ILE A 5 -13.56 15.07 7.41
C ILE A 5 -14.76 15.23 8.35
N VAL A 6 -14.54 15.14 9.67
CA VAL A 6 -15.60 15.35 10.68
C VAL A 6 -16.16 16.78 10.62
N MET A 7 -15.30 17.78 10.46
CA MET A 7 -15.76 19.17 10.34
C MET A 7 -16.53 19.41 9.03
N THR A 8 -16.13 18.81 7.91
CA THR A 8 -16.82 18.96 6.63
C THR A 8 -18.18 18.26 6.64
N VAL A 9 -18.27 17.05 7.20
CA VAL A 9 -19.53 16.32 7.42
C VAL A 9 -20.46 17.10 8.35
N TRP A 10 -19.94 17.69 9.42
CA TRP A 10 -20.72 18.54 10.33
C TRP A 10 -21.23 19.82 9.63
N ARG A 11 -20.44 20.41 8.74
CA ARG A 11 -20.81 21.61 7.97
C ARG A 11 -21.86 21.32 6.90
N ILE A 12 -21.78 20.15 6.25
CA ILE A 12 -22.76 19.66 5.27
C ILE A 12 -24.09 19.34 5.96
N LEU A 13 -24.05 18.67 7.12
CA LEU A 13 -25.23 18.38 7.93
C LEU A 13 -25.91 19.65 8.45
N LYS A 14 -25.14 20.69 8.81
CA LYS A 14 -25.69 21.89 9.45
C LYS A 14 -26.15 22.98 8.48
N THR A 15 -25.59 23.09 7.28
CA THR A 15 -25.77 24.33 6.48
C THR A 15 -26.51 24.18 5.15
N ARG A 16 -26.83 22.98 4.64
CA ARG A 16 -27.65 22.78 3.41
C ARG A 16 -27.38 23.75 2.24
N GLN A 17 -26.17 24.26 2.11
CA GLN A 17 -25.74 25.06 0.97
C GLN A 17 -24.68 24.25 0.23
N PHE A 18 -25.05 23.80 -0.98
CA PHE A 18 -24.14 23.31 -2.00
C PHE A 18 -23.24 24.46 -2.46
N LEU A 19 -22.29 24.84 -1.60
CA LEU A 19 -21.17 25.67 -2.00
C LEU A 19 -20.25 24.81 -2.87
N ARG A 20 -19.72 25.38 -3.96
CA ARG A 20 -18.78 24.66 -4.85
C ARG A 20 -17.71 23.96 -4.01
N PRO A 21 -17.51 22.64 -4.14
CA PRO A 21 -16.52 21.91 -3.37
C PRO A 21 -15.13 22.44 -3.69
N ASN A 22 -14.35 22.72 -2.65
CA ASN A 22 -12.97 23.16 -2.79
C ASN A 22 -12.12 21.99 -3.34
N ALA A 23 -11.08 22.27 -4.13
CA ALA A 23 -10.21 21.24 -4.71
C ALA A 23 -9.64 20.28 -3.64
N ALA A 24 -9.30 20.84 -2.47
CA ALA A 24 -8.82 20.09 -1.32
C ALA A 24 -9.85 19.10 -0.77
N ASP A 25 -11.13 19.49 -0.68
CA ASP A 25 -12.19 18.60 -0.17
C ASP A 25 -12.47 17.45 -1.15
N LEU A 26 -12.35 17.73 -2.46
CA LEU A 26 -12.57 16.74 -3.52
C LEU A 26 -11.42 15.71 -3.60
N SER A 27 -10.18 16.19 -3.47
CA SER A 27 -8.98 15.35 -3.36
C SER A 27 -9.04 14.44 -2.11
N ASP A 28 -9.39 15.00 -0.95
CA ASP A 28 -9.55 14.25 0.30
C ASP A 28 -10.63 13.15 0.16
N TYR A 29 -11.75 13.47 -0.51
CA TYR A 29 -12.80 12.48 -0.81
C TYR A 29 -12.30 11.36 -1.74
N GLY A 30 -11.57 11.72 -2.80
CA GLY A 30 -10.96 10.75 -3.71
C GLY A 30 -10.03 9.77 -2.98
N CYS A 31 -9.14 10.29 -2.14
CA CYS A 31 -8.25 9.48 -1.30
C CYS A 31 -9.03 8.56 -0.34
N PHE A 32 -10.09 9.07 0.29
CA PHE A 32 -10.92 8.27 1.19
C PHE A 32 -11.59 7.09 0.46
N VAL A 33 -12.12 7.33 -0.75
CA VAL A 33 -12.72 6.28 -1.58
C VAL A 33 -11.69 5.23 -1.98
N VAL A 34 -10.50 5.64 -2.42
CA VAL A 34 -9.41 4.73 -2.77
C VAL A 34 -9.02 3.85 -1.57
N LEU A 35 -8.86 4.45 -0.38
CA LEU A 35 -8.54 3.72 0.84
C LEU A 35 -9.66 2.76 1.26
N ALA A 36 -10.91 3.22 1.29
CA ALA A 36 -12.04 2.39 1.71
C ALA A 36 -12.24 1.18 0.78
N LEU A 37 -12.12 1.38 -0.53
CA LEU A 37 -12.20 0.29 -1.52
C LEU A 37 -11.00 -0.65 -1.46
N GLY A 38 -9.80 -0.13 -1.20
CA GLY A 38 -8.61 -0.95 -0.96
C GLY A 38 -8.73 -1.83 0.29
N VAL A 39 -9.27 -1.30 1.39
CA VAL A 39 -9.53 -2.11 2.59
C VAL A 39 -10.62 -3.14 2.34
N ALA A 40 -11.72 -2.76 1.68
CA ALA A 40 -12.80 -3.67 1.35
C ALA A 40 -12.32 -4.81 0.44
N SER A 41 -11.48 -4.52 -0.56
CA SER A 41 -10.94 -5.56 -1.44
C SER A 41 -10.04 -6.54 -0.68
N LEU A 42 -9.19 -6.06 0.23
CA LEU A 42 -8.36 -6.90 1.08
C LEU A 42 -9.20 -7.82 1.99
N GLN A 43 -10.34 -7.35 2.50
CA GLN A 43 -11.24 -8.17 3.32
C GLN A 43 -11.95 -9.28 2.54
N MET A 44 -12.16 -9.09 1.23
CA MET A 44 -12.80 -10.10 0.37
C MET A 44 -11.83 -11.19 -0.08
N ILE A 45 -10.53 -11.04 0.17
CA ILE A 45 -9.51 -12.01 -0.25
C ILE A 45 -9.33 -13.10 0.81
N ASP A 46 -9.52 -14.35 0.39
CA ASP A 46 -9.25 -15.52 1.22
C ASP A 46 -7.74 -15.77 1.35
N ILE A 47 -7.15 -15.21 2.40
CA ILE A 47 -5.73 -15.33 2.73
C ILE A 47 -5.29 -16.81 2.83
N SER A 48 -6.14 -17.67 3.38
CA SER A 48 -5.85 -19.10 3.58
C SER A 48 -5.62 -19.84 2.27
N LEU A 49 -6.33 -19.48 1.19
CA LEU A 49 -6.15 -20.10 -0.12
C LEU A 49 -4.77 -19.73 -0.70
N ILE A 50 -4.43 -18.44 -0.63
CA ILE A 50 -3.13 -17.93 -1.12
C ILE A 50 -1.99 -18.61 -0.34
N TYR A 51 -2.13 -18.70 0.99
CA TYR A 51 -1.16 -19.39 1.84
C TYR A 51 -0.97 -20.87 1.46
N HIS A 52 -2.06 -21.62 1.28
CA HIS A 52 -1.97 -23.04 0.89
C HIS A 52 -1.31 -23.24 -0.48
N VAL A 53 -1.61 -22.36 -1.44
CA VAL A 53 -1.00 -22.41 -2.78
C VAL A 53 0.50 -22.13 -2.70
N ILE A 54 0.91 -21.12 -1.91
CA ILE A 54 2.32 -20.73 -1.75
C ILE A 54 3.10 -21.81 -0.99
N ARG A 55 2.55 -22.37 0.10
CA ARG A 55 3.20 -23.42 0.90
C ARG A 55 3.51 -24.70 0.09
N GLY A 56 2.71 -25.00 -0.93
CA GLY A 56 2.92 -26.16 -1.81
C GLY A 56 4.04 -26.00 -2.85
N GLN A 57 4.65 -24.82 -2.96
CA GLN A 57 5.70 -24.54 -3.94
C GLN A 57 7.11 -24.83 -3.39
N GLY A 58 8.07 -25.12 -4.28
CA GLY A 58 9.46 -25.31 -3.91
C GLY A 58 10.17 -24.00 -3.52
N THR A 59 11.15 -24.08 -2.62
CA THR A 59 11.90 -22.93 -2.07
C THR A 59 12.52 -22.02 -3.14
N ILE A 60 13.16 -22.61 -4.15
CA ILE A 60 13.80 -21.85 -5.23
C ILE A 60 12.75 -21.07 -6.03
N LYS A 61 11.56 -21.65 -6.25
CA LYS A 61 10.46 -20.96 -6.95
C LYS A 61 9.91 -19.82 -6.10
N LEU A 62 9.76 -20.02 -4.79
CA LEU A 62 9.32 -18.97 -3.86
C LEU A 62 10.25 -17.76 -3.86
N TYR A 63 11.57 -17.98 -3.89
CA TYR A 63 12.55 -16.90 -3.96
C TYR A 63 12.40 -16.06 -5.24
N VAL A 64 12.25 -16.71 -6.39
CA VAL A 64 12.04 -16.01 -7.67
C VAL A 64 10.75 -15.20 -7.63
N VAL A 65 9.66 -15.79 -7.12
CA VAL A 65 8.37 -15.11 -6.96
C VAL A 65 8.51 -13.89 -6.05
N TYR A 66 9.20 -14.01 -4.91
CA TYR A 66 9.43 -12.88 -4.00
C TYR A 66 10.18 -11.73 -4.68
N ASN A 67 11.28 -12.02 -5.39
CA ASN A 67 12.05 -10.98 -6.10
C ASN A 67 11.22 -10.28 -7.18
N VAL A 68 10.39 -11.03 -7.90
CA VAL A 68 9.49 -10.45 -8.89
C VAL A 68 8.44 -9.58 -8.22
N LEU A 69 7.85 -10.02 -7.11
CA LEU A 69 6.90 -9.22 -6.32
C LEU A 69 7.54 -7.94 -5.78
N GLU A 70 8.80 -7.98 -5.35
CA GLU A 70 9.54 -6.79 -4.90
C GLU A 70 9.72 -5.75 -6.03
N ILE A 71 10.03 -6.21 -7.25
CA ILE A 71 10.09 -5.33 -8.43
C ILE A 71 8.72 -4.73 -8.73
N PHE A 72 7.65 -5.53 -8.61
CA PHE A 72 6.29 -5.05 -8.79
C PHE A 72 5.87 -4.05 -7.72
N ASP A 73 6.27 -4.23 -6.46
CA ASP A 73 6.01 -3.25 -5.39
C ASP A 73 6.65 -1.90 -5.72
N LYS A 74 7.95 -1.90 -6.07
CA LYS A 74 8.67 -0.68 -6.48
C LYS A 74 8.03 -0.02 -7.71
N LEU A 75 7.57 -0.81 -8.67
CA LEU A 75 6.84 -0.31 -9.84
C LEU A 75 5.47 0.29 -9.46
N CYS A 76 4.72 -0.37 -8.59
CA CYS A 76 3.41 0.09 -8.13
C CYS A 76 3.54 1.35 -7.28
N GLN A 77 4.59 1.49 -6.47
CA GLN A 77 4.88 2.71 -5.72
C GLN A 77 5.14 3.90 -6.65
N SER A 78 5.99 3.72 -7.68
CA SER A 78 6.23 4.78 -8.67
C SER A 78 4.96 5.11 -9.45
N PHE A 79 4.19 4.11 -9.87
CA PHE A 79 2.97 4.31 -10.64
C PHE A 79 1.85 4.94 -9.81
N GLY A 80 1.72 4.56 -8.53
CA GLY A 80 0.71 5.09 -7.62
C GLY A 80 0.88 6.58 -7.35
N GLU A 81 2.13 7.07 -7.29
CA GLU A 81 2.44 8.50 -7.17
C GLU A 81 1.93 9.28 -8.39
N ASP A 82 2.23 8.81 -9.60
CA ASP A 82 1.77 9.42 -10.84
C ASP A 82 0.23 9.44 -10.93
N VAL A 83 -0.42 8.34 -10.56
CA VAL A 83 -1.89 8.22 -10.61
C VAL A 83 -2.57 9.14 -9.59
N LEU A 84 -2.04 9.25 -8.37
CA LEU A 84 -2.56 10.22 -7.39
C LEU A 84 -2.36 11.66 -7.85
N GLN A 85 -1.22 11.98 -8.47
CA GLN A 85 -0.99 13.32 -9.01
C GLN A 85 -2.01 13.67 -10.10
N VAL A 86 -2.32 12.73 -11.01
CA VAL A 86 -3.36 12.93 -12.03
C VAL A 86 -4.73 13.12 -11.38
N LEU A 87 -5.07 12.33 -10.37
CA LEU A 87 -6.33 12.48 -9.63
C LEU A 87 -6.45 13.87 -8.98
N PHE A 88 -5.38 14.39 -8.38
CA PHE A 88 -5.36 15.73 -7.79
C PHE A 88 -5.47 16.84 -8.83
N ASN A 89 -4.79 16.69 -9.97
CA ASN A 89 -4.91 17.64 -11.09
C ASN A 89 -6.35 17.68 -11.62
N SER A 90 -7.01 16.52 -11.72
CA SER A 90 -8.42 16.43 -12.15
C SER A 90 -9.37 16.99 -11.09
N ALA A 91 -9.07 16.86 -9.79
CA ALA A 91 -9.82 17.51 -8.72
C ALA A 91 -9.74 19.04 -8.78
N GLU A 92 -8.54 19.58 -9.05
CA GLU A 92 -8.33 21.01 -9.23
C GLU A 92 -9.05 21.53 -10.49
N GLY A 93 -8.99 20.79 -11.60
CA GLY A 93 -9.72 21.09 -12.83
C GLY A 93 -11.24 21.16 -12.61
N LEU A 94 -11.81 20.24 -11.83
CA LEU A 94 -13.24 20.26 -11.51
C LEU A 94 -13.63 21.46 -10.65
N SER A 95 -12.77 21.90 -9.72
CA SER A 95 -13.06 23.04 -8.83
C SER A 95 -13.04 24.39 -9.56
N THR A 96 -12.17 24.54 -10.58
CA THR A 96 -11.93 25.79 -11.31
C THR A 96 -12.78 25.94 -12.57
N CYS A 97 -13.48 24.89 -13.01
CA CYS A 97 -14.21 24.89 -14.28
C CYS A 97 -15.47 25.79 -14.31
N SER A 98 -15.85 26.20 -15.53
CA SER A 98 -17.12 26.88 -15.83
C SER A 98 -18.28 25.89 -15.90
N THR A 99 -19.51 26.38 -15.64
CA THR A 99 -20.72 25.54 -15.49
C THR A 99 -20.99 24.62 -16.70
N ASP A 100 -20.59 25.02 -17.90
CA ASP A 100 -20.82 24.26 -19.13
C ASP A 100 -19.92 23.01 -19.28
N ARG A 101 -18.80 22.94 -18.54
CA ARG A 101 -17.83 21.83 -18.63
C ARG A 101 -17.81 20.91 -17.40
N VAL A 102 -18.64 21.19 -16.40
CA VAL A 102 -18.64 20.47 -15.11
C VAL A 102 -18.87 18.97 -15.29
N THR A 103 -19.77 18.56 -16.18
CA THR A 103 -20.09 17.14 -16.41
C THR A 103 -18.90 16.38 -16.99
N PHE A 104 -18.16 17.00 -17.91
CA PHE A 104 -16.97 16.40 -18.53
C PHE A 104 -15.83 16.26 -17.51
N GLU A 105 -15.54 17.32 -16.75
CA GLU A 105 -14.49 17.27 -15.73
C GLU A 105 -14.84 16.32 -14.58
N LEU A 106 -16.13 16.18 -14.24
CA LEU A 106 -16.60 15.22 -13.24
C LEU A 106 -16.45 13.78 -13.73
N LEU A 107 -16.77 13.50 -15.00
CA LEU A 107 -16.55 12.19 -15.59
C LEU A 107 -15.05 11.85 -15.63
N ARG A 108 -14.21 12.81 -15.98
CA ARG A 108 -12.75 12.68 -15.96
C ARG A 108 -12.25 12.35 -14.56
N PHE A 109 -12.68 13.11 -13.54
CA PHE A 109 -12.34 12.84 -12.14
C PHE A 109 -12.78 11.44 -11.69
N LEU A 110 -13.97 10.99 -12.09
CA LEU A 110 -14.45 9.64 -11.80
C LEU A 110 -13.62 8.55 -12.48
N LEU A 111 -13.22 8.76 -13.74
CA LEU A 111 -12.36 7.82 -14.48
C LEU A 111 -10.95 7.75 -13.87
N ASP A 112 -10.34 8.89 -13.57
CA ASP A 112 -9.04 8.95 -12.90
C ASP A 112 -9.11 8.31 -11.51
N GLY A 113 -10.23 8.52 -10.79
CA GLY A 113 -10.51 7.86 -9.52
C GLY A 113 -10.63 6.34 -9.66
N ALA A 114 -11.29 5.84 -10.71
CA ALA A 114 -11.39 4.40 -10.96
C ALA A 114 -10.03 3.77 -11.29
N ILE A 115 -9.18 4.47 -12.05
CA ILE A 115 -7.81 4.04 -12.34
C ILE A 115 -6.98 3.99 -11.05
N ALA A 116 -7.10 5.01 -10.18
CA ALA A 116 -6.47 5.02 -8.87
C ALA A 116 -6.90 3.81 -8.03
N VAL A 117 -8.21 3.57 -7.89
CA VAL A 117 -8.71 2.40 -7.16
C VAL A 117 -8.11 1.10 -7.69
N LEU A 118 -8.12 0.90 -9.01
CA LEU A 118 -7.57 -0.31 -9.62
C LEU A 118 -6.07 -0.46 -9.32
N ALA A 119 -5.29 0.62 -9.48
CA ALA A 119 -3.85 0.62 -9.21
C ALA A 119 -3.55 0.26 -7.75
N PHE A 120 -4.23 0.88 -6.79
CA PHE A 120 -4.04 0.60 -5.36
C PHE A 120 -4.55 -0.77 -4.94
N VAL A 121 -5.58 -1.32 -5.58
CA VAL A 121 -6.02 -2.71 -5.36
C VAL A 121 -4.97 -3.70 -5.83
N VAL A 122 -4.39 -3.49 -7.02
CA VAL A 122 -3.30 -4.32 -7.53
C VAL A 122 -2.08 -4.24 -6.60
N HIS A 123 -1.69 -3.04 -6.20
CA HIS A 123 -0.59 -2.83 -5.25
C HIS A 123 -0.83 -3.54 -3.93
N SER A 124 -2.05 -3.43 -3.37
CA SER A 124 -2.44 -4.12 -2.14
C SER A 124 -2.33 -5.64 -2.26
N PHE A 125 -2.67 -6.21 -3.42
CA PHE A 125 -2.49 -7.64 -3.69
C PHE A 125 -1.02 -8.06 -3.75
N VAL A 126 -0.16 -7.26 -4.39
CA VAL A 126 1.30 -7.50 -4.42
C VAL A 126 1.86 -7.51 -3.00
N LEU A 127 1.50 -6.52 -2.19
CA LEU A 127 1.91 -6.42 -0.80
C LEU A 127 1.45 -7.63 0.02
N LEU A 128 0.19 -8.06 -0.15
CA LEU A 128 -0.34 -9.24 0.54
C LEU A 128 0.40 -10.53 0.13
N ALA A 129 0.67 -10.71 -1.17
CA ALA A 129 1.41 -11.87 -1.66
C ALA A 129 2.85 -11.92 -1.11
N GLN A 130 3.51 -10.75 -1.02
CA GLN A 130 4.83 -10.62 -0.44
C GLN A 130 4.82 -10.97 1.06
N ALA A 131 3.83 -10.49 1.81
CA ALA A 131 3.65 -10.77 3.23
C ALA A 131 3.46 -12.28 3.50
N ILE A 132 2.57 -12.93 2.75
CA ILE A 132 2.29 -14.37 2.91
C ILE A 132 3.52 -15.20 2.54
N THR A 133 4.22 -14.81 1.47
CA THR A 133 5.47 -15.46 1.06
C THR A 133 6.51 -15.40 2.17
N LEU A 134 6.76 -14.20 2.72
CA LEU A 134 7.70 -13.99 3.80
C LEU A 134 7.29 -14.77 5.07
N SER A 135 6.02 -14.71 5.45
CA SER A 135 5.46 -15.47 6.59
C SER A 135 5.71 -16.98 6.45
N THR A 136 5.42 -17.52 5.26
CA THR A 136 5.64 -18.95 4.96
C THR A 136 7.12 -19.31 5.06
N CYS A 137 8.02 -18.44 4.63
CA CYS A 137 9.46 -18.67 4.71
C CYS A 137 9.98 -18.71 6.15
N ILE A 138 9.47 -17.83 7.00
CA ILE A 138 9.79 -17.79 8.42
C ILE A 138 9.30 -19.09 9.10
N ILE A 139 8.04 -19.46 8.87
CA ILE A 139 7.42 -20.66 9.48
C ILE A 139 8.05 -21.96 8.95
N ALA A 140 8.49 -21.99 7.68
CA ALA A 140 9.07 -23.20 7.08
C ALA A 140 10.48 -23.56 7.61
N HIS A 141 11.03 -22.83 8.60
CA HIS A 141 12.39 -23.01 9.13
C HIS A 141 13.48 -23.11 8.03
N ASN A 142 13.22 -22.49 6.88
CA ASN A 142 14.07 -22.64 5.71
C ASN A 142 15.06 -21.47 5.65
N ASN A 143 16.10 -21.60 6.46
CA ASN A 143 17.13 -20.58 6.64
C ASN A 143 17.80 -20.15 5.32
N ALA A 144 17.77 -21.01 4.29
CA ALA A 144 18.35 -20.70 2.99
C ALA A 144 17.63 -19.56 2.27
N LEU A 145 16.29 -19.55 2.25
CA LEU A 145 15.54 -18.49 1.57
C LEU A 145 15.60 -17.18 2.37
N LEU A 146 15.43 -17.26 3.69
CA LEU A 146 15.55 -16.08 4.57
C LEU A 146 16.94 -15.44 4.43
N ALA A 147 18.01 -16.24 4.44
CA ALA A 147 19.37 -15.76 4.24
C ALA A 147 19.58 -15.11 2.86
N LEU A 148 19.00 -15.67 1.79
CA LEU A 148 19.06 -15.09 0.45
C LEU A 148 18.32 -13.74 0.36
N LEU A 149 17.17 -13.60 1.02
CA LEU A 149 16.44 -12.32 1.10
C LEU A 149 17.21 -11.27 1.91
N VAL A 150 17.77 -11.65 3.06
CA VAL A 150 18.62 -10.78 3.87
C VAL A 150 19.84 -10.32 3.08
N SER A 151 20.47 -11.22 2.31
CA SER A 151 21.58 -10.86 1.43
C SER A 151 21.16 -9.88 0.32
N ASN A 152 19.93 -9.97 -0.19
CA ASN A 152 19.43 -9.06 -1.21
C ASN A 152 19.20 -7.65 -0.63
N ASN A 153 18.54 -7.57 0.53
CA ASN A 153 18.37 -6.32 1.29
C ASN A 153 19.73 -5.68 1.64
N PHE A 154 20.74 -6.49 1.95
CA PHE A 154 22.09 -5.98 2.21
C PHE A 154 22.75 -5.38 0.94
N ALA A 155 22.52 -5.97 -0.24
CA ALA A 155 22.99 -5.41 -1.50
C ALA A 155 22.28 -4.08 -1.83
N GLU A 156 20.99 -3.97 -1.51
CA GLU A 156 20.23 -2.73 -1.65
C GLU A 156 20.76 -1.63 -0.72
N ILE A 157 20.90 -1.91 0.58
CA ILE A 157 21.52 -0.99 1.56
C ILE A 157 22.89 -0.54 1.08
N LYS A 158 23.73 -1.48 0.62
CA LYS A 158 25.05 -1.19 0.09
C LYS A 158 24.97 -0.22 -1.09
N SER A 159 24.07 -0.44 -2.04
CA SER A 159 23.92 0.43 -3.21
C SER A 159 23.43 1.84 -2.85
N ASN A 160 22.58 1.96 -1.82
CA ASN A 160 22.10 3.25 -1.30
C ASN A 160 23.18 4.02 -0.53
N VAL A 161 24.06 3.32 0.19
CA VAL A 161 25.19 3.95 0.93
C VAL A 161 26.25 4.54 -0.01
N PHE A 162 26.46 3.95 -1.18
CA PHE A 162 27.45 4.44 -2.16
C PHE A 162 26.90 5.52 -3.10
N LYS A 163 25.59 5.79 -3.10
CA LYS A 163 24.98 6.78 -3.98
C LYS A 163 25.15 8.18 -3.39
N LYS A 164 25.63 9.13 -4.19
CA LYS A 164 25.77 10.53 -3.76
C LYS A 164 24.39 11.16 -3.59
N VAL A 165 23.96 11.35 -2.34
CA VAL A 165 22.64 11.93 -2.03
C VAL A 165 22.69 13.46 -2.19
N SER A 166 21.89 14.00 -3.09
CA SER A 166 21.63 15.45 -3.17
C SER A 166 20.52 15.84 -2.17
N LYS A 167 20.44 17.13 -1.82
CA LYS A 167 19.47 17.63 -0.83
C LYS A 167 18.00 17.32 -1.20
N GLU A 168 17.69 17.34 -2.49
CA GLU A 168 16.35 17.05 -3.03
C GLU A 168 16.07 15.54 -3.04
N ASN A 169 17.08 14.72 -3.38
CA ASN A 169 16.97 13.27 -3.34
C ASN A 169 16.89 12.73 -1.90
N LEU A 170 17.42 13.46 -0.91
CA LEU A 170 17.36 13.07 0.51
C LEU A 170 15.92 13.07 1.03
N HIS A 171 15.12 14.08 0.68
CA HIS A 171 13.73 14.16 1.14
C HIS A 171 12.86 13.04 0.55
N ASN A 172 13.01 12.75 -0.74
CA ASN A 172 12.30 11.64 -1.38
C ASN A 172 12.75 10.30 -0.83
N LEU A 173 14.06 10.09 -0.62
CA LEU A 173 14.60 8.87 -0.02
C LEU A 173 14.02 8.63 1.38
N VAL A 174 13.96 9.65 2.24
CA VAL A 174 13.38 9.55 3.59
C VAL A 174 11.88 9.28 3.52
N TYR A 175 11.17 9.87 2.56
CA TYR A 175 9.74 9.61 2.36
C TYR A 175 9.47 8.14 1.97
N TYR A 176 10.23 7.60 1.01
CA TYR A 176 10.12 6.19 0.65
C TYR A 176 10.54 5.25 1.80
N ASP A 177 11.60 5.55 2.55
CA ASP A 177 12.02 4.77 3.74
C ASP A 177 10.92 4.74 4.83
N ILE A 178 10.21 5.86 5.06
CA ILE A 178 9.09 5.90 6.02
C ILE A 178 7.93 5.02 5.55
N ILE A 179 7.57 5.07 4.26
CA ILE A 179 6.51 4.24 3.68
C ILE A 179 6.90 2.76 3.77
N GLU A 180 8.13 2.43 3.38
CA GLU A 180 8.66 1.07 3.44
C GLU A 180 8.63 0.53 4.86
N ARG A 181 9.06 1.31 5.86
CA ARG A 181 8.96 0.93 7.28
C ARG A 181 7.52 0.75 7.75
N PHE A 182 6.59 1.56 7.25
CA PHE A 182 5.18 1.37 7.55
C PHE A 182 4.65 0.06 6.95
N HIS A 183 5.01 -0.26 5.70
CA HIS A 183 4.68 -1.53 5.06
C HIS A 183 5.27 -2.72 5.82
N ILE A 184 6.56 -2.68 6.17
CA ILE A 184 7.23 -3.72 6.96
C ILE A 184 6.57 -3.89 8.33
N THR A 185 6.26 -2.79 9.02
CA THR A 185 5.58 -2.83 10.32
C THR A 185 4.19 -3.44 10.18
N ALA A 186 3.43 -3.08 9.14
CA ALA A 186 2.12 -3.66 8.87
C ALA A 186 2.20 -5.16 8.55
N PHE A 187 3.19 -5.60 7.77
CA PHE A 187 3.44 -7.01 7.51
C PHE A 187 3.81 -7.77 8.77
N LEU A 188 4.68 -7.22 9.63
CA LEU A 188 5.03 -7.85 10.91
C LEU A 188 3.82 -7.98 11.82
N LEU A 189 2.96 -6.96 11.91
CA LEU A 189 1.72 -7.01 12.68
C LEU A 189 0.75 -8.06 12.12
N PHE A 190 0.66 -8.18 10.80
CA PHE A 190 -0.16 -9.19 10.14
C PHE A 190 0.36 -10.62 10.43
N VAL A 191 1.67 -10.85 10.29
CA VAL A 191 2.31 -12.13 10.61
C VAL A 191 2.15 -12.46 12.09
N LEU A 192 2.26 -11.47 12.98
CA LEU A 192 2.01 -11.65 14.40
C LEU A 192 0.56 -12.04 14.67
N ALA A 193 -0.41 -11.38 14.03
CA ALA A 193 -1.83 -11.71 14.16
C ALA A 193 -2.13 -13.12 13.67
N GLN A 194 -1.54 -13.55 12.55
CA GLN A 194 -1.66 -14.93 12.06
C GLN A 194 -1.07 -15.95 13.03
N ASN A 195 0.16 -15.71 13.54
CA ASN A 195 0.78 -16.60 14.51
C ASN A 195 -0.04 -16.70 15.80
N ILE A 196 -0.66 -15.62 16.27
CA ILE A 196 -1.56 -15.67 17.44
C ILE A 196 -2.81 -16.50 17.16
N LEU A 197 -3.37 -16.43 15.96
CA LEU A 197 -4.57 -17.18 15.57
C LEU A 197 -4.28 -18.69 15.38
N GLU A 198 -3.07 -19.05 14.93
CA GLU A 198 -2.64 -20.44 14.75
C GLU A 198 -1.96 -21.05 16.00
N ALA A 199 -1.61 -20.25 17.00
CA ALA A 199 -0.96 -20.75 18.20
C ALA A 199 -1.94 -21.44 19.16
N GLU A 200 -1.77 -22.76 19.33
CA GLU A 200 -2.39 -23.55 20.41
C GLU A 200 -1.63 -23.44 21.75
N GLY A 201 -0.67 -22.49 21.91
CA GLY A 201 0.22 -22.34 23.07
C GLY A 201 0.77 -20.91 23.27
N PRO A 202 1.72 -20.67 24.22
CA PRO A 202 2.25 -19.33 24.52
C PRO A 202 3.07 -18.77 23.35
N TRP A 203 2.40 -17.98 22.51
CA TRP A 203 2.90 -17.38 21.28
C TRP A 203 4.11 -16.44 21.45
N PHE A 204 4.34 -15.90 22.65
CA PHE A 204 5.36 -14.89 22.92
C PHE A 204 6.80 -15.45 22.84
N ASP A 205 7.01 -16.69 23.31
CA ASP A 205 8.34 -17.31 23.34
C ASP A 205 8.79 -17.75 21.94
N SER A 206 7.86 -18.21 21.10
CA SER A 206 8.15 -18.55 19.70
C SER A 206 8.48 -17.33 18.85
N PHE A 207 7.89 -16.17 19.16
CA PHE A 207 8.17 -14.91 18.46
C PHE A 207 9.57 -14.36 18.78
N LEU A 208 10.01 -14.43 20.04
CA LEU A 208 11.34 -13.97 20.48
C LEU A 208 12.50 -14.87 20.02
N ILE A 209 12.23 -16.10 19.60
CA ILE A 209 13.25 -17.01 19.07
C ILE A 209 13.48 -16.78 17.56
N VAL A 210 12.50 -16.16 16.88
CA VAL A 210 12.48 -15.97 15.42
C VAL A 210 12.90 -14.55 15.00
N CYS A 211 12.76 -13.55 15.88
CA CYS A 211 13.33 -12.20 15.73
C CYS A 211 14.70 -12.10 16.42
#